data_AF-A0A950ZRF2-F1
#
_entry.id   AF-A0A950ZRF2-F1
#
_cell.length_a   1.000
_cell.length_b   1.000
_cell.length_c   1.000
_cell.angle_alpha   90.00
_cell.angle_beta   90.00
_cell.angle_gamma   90.00
#
_symmetry.space_group_name_H-M   'P 1'
#
loop_
_entity.id
_entity.type
_entity.pdbx_description
1 polymer ?
#
loop_
_entity_poly.entity_id
_entity_poly.type
_entity_poly.pdbx_seq_one_letter_code
_entity_poly.pdbx_strand_id
1 'polypeptide(L)'
;MPVQIRKLPSDEAAKVFPKRGQMDLSEYADALRELQPGDAAEIELGGLSSRALKRRLGQAAKQTGYSLKWARDSGGGVLRFQVREARGMQPKARNGRRGRRPRAAS
;
A
#
# COMPACT_ATOMS: atom_id res chain seq x y z
N MET A 1 38.61 3.96 -16.78
CA MET A 1 37.49 4.34 -17.66
C MET A 1 36.48 5.13 -16.83
N PRO A 2 36.15 6.38 -17.17
CA PRO A 2 35.19 7.17 -16.40
C PRO A 2 33.74 6.72 -16.68
N VAL A 3 32.89 6.80 -15.66
CA VAL A 3 31.45 6.51 -15.77
C VAL A 3 30.72 7.75 -16.31
N GLN A 4 29.89 7.56 -17.34
CA GLN A 4 29.09 8.65 -17.93
C GLN A 4 27.60 8.50 -17.55
N ILE A 5 27.00 9.56 -17.02
CA ILE A 5 25.57 9.63 -16.67
C ILE A 5 24.92 10.75 -17.47
N ARG A 6 23.93 10.43 -18.32
CA ARG A 6 23.17 11.41 -19.12
C ARG A 6 21.82 11.72 -18.48
N LYS A 7 21.50 13.00 -18.29
CA LYS A 7 20.17 13.44 -17.85
C LYS A 7 19.16 13.34 -18.99
N LEU A 8 18.01 12.73 -18.74
CA LEU A 8 16.91 12.67 -19.70
C LEU A 8 16.11 13.99 -19.68
N PRO A 9 15.76 14.56 -20.85
CA PRO A 9 14.81 15.66 -20.94
C PRO A 9 13.39 15.20 -20.62
N SER A 10 12.51 16.12 -20.21
CA SER A 10 11.16 15.81 -19.70
C SER A 10 10.32 14.96 -20.65
N ASP A 11 10.43 15.17 -21.96
CA ASP A 11 9.65 14.42 -22.96
C ASP A 11 10.14 12.97 -23.13
N GLU A 12 11.45 12.74 -23.06
CA GLU A 12 12.02 11.39 -23.04
C GLU A 12 11.71 10.69 -21.70
N ALA A 13 11.81 11.42 -20.59
CA ALA A 13 11.45 10.91 -19.28
C ALA A 13 9.98 10.50 -19.21
N ALA A 14 9.05 11.24 -19.83
CA ALA A 14 7.63 10.90 -19.85
C ALA A 14 7.32 9.62 -20.63
N LYS A 15 8.10 9.31 -21.68
CA LYS A 15 7.98 8.05 -22.44
C LYS A 15 8.49 6.85 -21.65
N VAL A 16 9.57 7.03 -20.89
CA VAL A 16 10.21 5.96 -20.10
C VAL A 16 9.52 5.75 -18.76
N PHE A 17 9.00 6.83 -18.18
CA PHE A 17 8.28 6.87 -16.91
C PHE A 17 6.87 7.44 -17.14
N PRO A 18 5.99 6.72 -17.86
CA PRO A 18 4.63 7.17 -18.03
C PRO A 18 4.01 7.40 -16.65
N LYS A 19 3.29 8.51 -16.49
CA LYS A 19 2.50 8.78 -15.29
C LYS A 19 1.51 7.62 -15.15
N ARG A 20 1.86 6.62 -14.35
CA ARG A 20 0.99 5.48 -14.08
C ARG A 20 -0.28 6.07 -13.50
N GLY A 21 -1.38 5.96 -14.24
CA GLY A 21 -2.71 6.30 -13.76
C GLY A 21 -2.98 5.62 -12.43
N GLN A 22 -3.96 6.13 -11.69
CA GLN A 22 -4.43 5.51 -10.46
C GLN A 22 -4.58 4.01 -10.70
N MET A 23 -3.71 3.24 -10.06
CA MET A 23 -3.57 1.82 -10.32
C MET A 23 -4.88 1.14 -9.94
N ASP A 24 -5.45 0.37 -10.87
CA ASP A 24 -6.70 -0.32 -10.60
C ASP A 24 -6.49 -1.33 -9.47
N LEU A 25 -7.33 -1.23 -8.45
CA LEU A 25 -7.33 -2.12 -7.28
C LEU A 25 -8.59 -2.99 -7.25
N SER A 26 -9.47 -2.87 -8.24
CA SER A 26 -10.79 -3.53 -8.25
C SER A 26 -10.65 -5.04 -8.18
N GLU A 27 -9.75 -5.63 -8.96
CA GLU A 27 -9.48 -7.09 -8.94
C GLU A 27 -9.10 -7.58 -7.53
N TYR A 28 -8.23 -6.85 -6.84
CA TYR A 28 -7.83 -7.19 -5.46
C TYR A 28 -8.99 -7.00 -4.47
N ALA A 29 -9.86 -6.01 -4.70
CA ALA A 29 -11.02 -5.76 -3.85
C ALA A 29 -12.09 -6.83 -4.03
N ASP A 30 -12.34 -7.27 -5.27
CA ASP A 30 -13.27 -8.35 -5.58
C ASP A 30 -12.83 -9.67 -4.95
N ALA A 31 -11.55 -10.04 -5.11
CA ALA A 31 -11.00 -11.22 -4.46
C ALA A 31 -11.10 -11.15 -2.92
N LEU A 32 -10.97 -9.97 -2.32
CA LEU A 32 -11.12 -9.81 -0.87
C LEU A 32 -12.58 -9.87 -0.41
N ARG A 33 -13.57 -9.53 -1.25
CA ARG A 33 -15.00 -9.62 -0.92
C ARG A 33 -15.50 -11.05 -0.79
N GLU A 34 -14.81 -11.98 -1.43
CA GLU A 34 -15.10 -13.43 -1.33
C GLU A 34 -14.62 -14.02 0.00
N LEU A 35 -13.79 -13.29 0.76
CA LEU A 35 -13.22 -13.74 2.03
C LEU A 35 -13.94 -13.11 3.23
N GLN A 36 -13.98 -13.85 4.33
CA GLN A 36 -14.57 -13.41 5.59
C GLN A 36 -13.49 -13.06 6.64
N PRO A 37 -13.80 -12.18 7.60
CA PRO A 37 -12.92 -11.97 8.76
C PRO A 37 -12.65 -13.29 9.49
N GLY A 38 -11.37 -13.64 9.65
CA GLY A 38 -10.93 -14.92 10.20
C GLY A 38 -10.25 -15.81 9.17
N ASP A 39 -10.62 -15.69 7.89
CA ASP A 39 -10.07 -16.50 6.81
C ASP A 39 -8.60 -16.22 6.57
N ALA A 40 -7.86 -17.29 6.25
CA ALA A 40 -6.49 -17.21 5.80
C ALA A 40 -6.42 -17.52 4.30
N ALA A 41 -5.71 -16.69 3.56
CA ALA A 41 -5.55 -16.82 2.11
C ALA A 41 -4.09 -16.61 1.72
N GLU A 42 -3.76 -17.05 0.51
CA GLU A 42 -2.47 -16.82 -0.11
C GLU A 42 -2.62 -16.18 -1.49
N ILE A 43 -1.60 -15.44 -1.90
CA ILE A 43 -1.56 -14.75 -3.19
C ILE A 43 -0.16 -14.81 -3.77
N GLU A 44 -0.07 -15.11 -5.07
CA GLU A 44 1.18 -15.12 -5.81
C GLU A 44 1.70 -13.71 -6.09
N LEU A 45 3.03 -13.56 -6.11
CA LEU A 45 3.67 -12.28 -6.40
C LEU A 45 3.46 -11.82 -7.85
N GLY A 46 3.29 -12.73 -8.82
CA GLY A 46 3.01 -12.39 -10.21
C GLY A 46 4.00 -11.38 -10.82
N GLY A 47 5.30 -11.51 -10.51
CA GLY A 47 6.35 -10.58 -10.96
C GLY A 47 6.45 -9.27 -10.16
N LEU A 48 5.64 -9.08 -9.12
CA LEU A 48 5.75 -7.95 -8.21
C LEU A 48 6.70 -8.26 -7.05
N SER A 49 7.27 -7.20 -6.48
CA SER A 49 7.95 -7.35 -5.18
C SER A 49 6.92 -7.56 -4.07
N SER A 50 7.32 -8.29 -3.02
CA SER A 50 6.48 -8.52 -1.84
C SER A 50 5.95 -7.22 -1.22
N ARG A 51 6.78 -6.16 -1.20
CA ARG A 51 6.37 -4.84 -0.72
C ARG A 51 5.28 -4.21 -1.60
N ALA A 52 5.39 -4.34 -2.92
CA ALA A 52 4.41 -3.81 -3.85
C ALA A 52 3.05 -4.50 -3.69
N LEU A 53 3.04 -5.84 -3.62
CA LEU A 53 1.80 -6.60 -3.45
C LEU A 53 1.12 -6.32 -2.10
N LYS A 54 1.88 -6.34 -0.98
CA LYS A 54 1.35 -6.00 0.35
C LYS A 54 0.71 -4.61 0.39
N ARG A 55 1.31 -3.64 -0.31
CA ARG A 55 0.78 -2.28 -0.40
C ARG A 55 -0.53 -2.24 -1.18
N ARG A 56 -0.61 -2.90 -2.34
CA ARG A 56 -1.82 -2.97 -3.17
C ARG A 56 -2.98 -3.64 -2.43
N LEU A 57 -2.75 -4.84 -1.93
CA LEU A 57 -3.75 -5.63 -1.23
C LEU A 57 -4.20 -4.93 0.06
N GLY A 58 -3.28 -4.27 0.77
CA GLY A 58 -3.61 -3.46 1.95
C GLY A 58 -4.42 -2.20 1.62
N GLN A 59 -4.29 -1.62 0.41
CA GLN A 59 -5.14 -0.51 -0.03
C GLN A 59 -6.53 -1.03 -0.42
N ALA A 60 -6.60 -2.14 -1.16
CA ALA A 60 -7.86 -2.80 -1.52
C ALA A 60 -8.66 -3.24 -0.28
N ALA A 61 -8.01 -3.87 0.70
CA ALA A 61 -8.64 -4.27 1.96
C ALA A 61 -9.30 -3.11 2.71
N LYS A 62 -8.70 -1.91 2.66
CA LYS A 62 -9.33 -0.73 3.26
C LYS A 62 -10.58 -0.29 2.52
N GLN A 63 -10.64 -0.46 1.20
CA GLN A 63 -11.84 -0.16 0.40
C GLN A 63 -12.97 -1.14 0.70
N THR A 64 -12.65 -2.37 1.12
CA THR A 64 -13.64 -3.40 1.48
C THR A 64 -13.99 -3.43 2.97
N GLY A 65 -13.40 -2.55 3.80
CA GLY A 65 -13.67 -2.52 5.24
C GLY A 65 -12.90 -3.58 6.05
N TYR A 66 -11.85 -4.17 5.46
CA TYR A 66 -10.99 -5.16 6.12
C TYR A 66 -9.61 -4.61 6.50
N SER A 67 -8.94 -5.37 7.36
CA SER A 67 -7.51 -5.25 7.63
C SER A 67 -6.83 -6.60 7.42
N LEU A 68 -5.56 -6.59 7.02
CA LEU A 68 -4.82 -7.82 6.72
C LEU A 68 -3.71 -8.04 7.74
N LYS A 69 -3.64 -9.25 8.31
CA LYS A 69 -2.49 -9.72 9.08
C LYS A 69 -1.61 -10.59 8.19
N TRP A 70 -0.38 -10.15 7.95
CA TRP A 70 0.59 -10.91 7.16
C TRP A 70 1.24 -12.03 7.99
N ALA A 71 1.43 -13.19 7.37
CA ALA A 71 2.28 -14.23 7.91
C ALA A 71 3.75 -13.77 7.96
N ARG A 72 4.53 -14.37 8.87
CA ARG A 72 5.97 -14.09 9.01
C ARG A 72 6.80 -14.72 7.89
N ASP A 73 6.30 -15.81 7.31
CA ASP A 73 6.92 -16.46 6.17
C ASP A 73 6.44 -15.85 4.85
N SER A 74 7.39 -15.48 4.00
CA SER A 74 7.16 -14.96 2.66
C SER A 74 8.18 -15.48 1.65
N GLY A 75 8.79 -16.64 1.93
CA GLY A 75 9.61 -17.37 0.97
C GLY A 75 8.75 -18.05 -0.10
N GLY A 76 9.25 -18.13 -1.33
CA GLY A 76 8.66 -18.98 -2.37
C GLY A 76 7.66 -18.32 -3.32
N GLY A 77 7.70 -16.99 -3.51
CA GLY A 77 6.89 -16.34 -4.54
C GLY A 77 5.42 -16.13 -4.19
N VAL A 78 5.00 -16.53 -2.98
CA VAL A 78 3.65 -16.36 -2.43
C VAL A 78 3.67 -15.56 -1.14
N LEU A 79 2.58 -14.85 -0.87
CA LEU A 79 2.34 -14.17 0.39
C LEU A 79 1.07 -14.71 1.04
N ARG A 80 1.15 -14.98 2.34
CA ARG A 80 0.04 -15.47 3.14
C ARG A 80 -0.46 -14.40 4.09
N PHE A 81 -1.78 -14.30 4.23
CA PHE A 81 -2.41 -13.34 5.10
C PHE A 81 -3.70 -13.88 5.71
N GLN A 82 -4.11 -13.28 6.82
CA GLN A 82 -5.41 -13.49 7.44
C GLN A 82 -6.23 -12.21 7.33
N VAL A 83 -7.48 -12.33 6.88
CA VAL A 83 -8.44 -11.23 6.84
C VAL A 83 -8.95 -10.96 8.25
N ARG A 84 -9.05 -9.69 8.60
CA ARG A 84 -9.52 -9.21 9.90
C ARG A 84 -10.51 -8.08 9.68
N GLU A 85 -11.40 -7.89 10.63
CA GLU A 85 -12.22 -6.68 10.69
C GLU A 85 -11.33 -5.44 10.78
N ALA A 86 -11.67 -4.38 10.05
CA ALA A 86 -11.03 -3.09 10.24
C ALA A 86 -11.49 -2.50 11.58
N ARG A 87 -10.78 -2.81 12.67
CA ARG A 87 -11.01 -2.15 13.95
C ARG A 87 -10.74 -0.64 13.81
N GLY A 88 -11.80 0.15 13.82
CA GLY A 88 -11.74 1.60 14.00
C GLY A 88 -11.34 2.40 12.76
N MET A 89 -12.11 2.29 11.67
CA MET A 89 -12.19 3.38 10.68
C MET A 89 -12.96 4.57 11.29
N GLN A 90 -12.52 5.10 12.45
CA GLN A 90 -12.85 6.47 12.77
C GLN A 90 -12.01 7.35 11.84
N PRO A 91 -12.61 8.27 11.07
CA PRO A 91 -11.84 9.22 10.29
C PRO A 91 -10.95 9.99 11.28
N LYS A 92 -9.64 9.75 11.19
CA LYS A 92 -8.65 10.50 11.96
C LYS A 92 -8.79 11.96 11.56
N ALA A 93 -9.53 12.73 12.35
CA ALA A 93 -9.63 14.16 12.21
C ALA A 93 -8.21 14.71 12.07
N ARG A 94 -7.94 15.44 10.99
CA ARG A 94 -6.67 16.15 10.75
C ARG A 94 -6.54 17.28 11.78
N ASN A 95 -6.36 16.97 13.05
CA ASN A 95 -6.04 17.94 14.08
C ASN A 95 -4.59 17.73 14.54
N GLY A 96 -3.70 18.40 13.83
CA GLY A 96 -2.26 18.38 14.06
C GLY A 96 -1.60 19.71 13.72
N ARG A 97 -2.30 20.84 13.88
CA ARG A 97 -1.61 22.12 14.10
C ARG A 97 -1.05 22.06 15.52
N ARG A 98 0.25 21.81 15.62
CA ARG A 98 1.02 21.91 16.87
C ARG A 98 0.75 23.28 17.49
N GLY A 99 -0.04 23.32 18.55
CA GLY A 99 -0.22 24.49 19.40
C GLY A 99 1.13 24.87 19.98
N ARG A 100 1.68 25.97 19.49
CA ARG A 100 2.84 26.66 20.06
C ARG A 100 2.42 27.14 21.44
N ARG A 101 2.91 26.51 22.52
CA ARG A 101 2.75 27.00 23.90
C ARG A 101 3.27 28.44 23.97
N PRO A 102 2.48 29.47 24.31
CA PRO A 102 3.06 30.71 24.79
C PRO A 102 3.60 30.45 26.19
N ARG A 103 4.90 30.63 26.35
CA ARG A 103 5.63 30.63 27.61
C ARG A 103 5.12 31.82 28.42
N ALA A 104 4.54 31.56 29.59
CA ALA A 104 4.22 32.60 30.57
C ALA A 104 5.52 33.36 30.91
N ALA A 105 5.47 34.70 30.78
CA ALA A 105 6.46 35.60 31.31
C ALA A 105 5.85 36.26 32.55
N SER A 106 6.67 36.31 33.59
CA SER A 106 6.43 36.83 34.93
C SER A 106 6.05 38.31 34.97
#